data_AF-A0A2S6RSY4-F1
#
_entry.id   AF-A0A2S6RSY4-F1
#
_cell.length_a   1.000
_cell.length_b   1.000
_cell.length_c   1.000
_cell.angle_alpha   90.00
_cell.angle_beta   90.00
_cell.angle_gamma   90.00
#
_symmetry.space_group_name_H-M   'P 1'
#
loop_
_entity.id
_entity.type
_entity.pdbx_description
1 polymer ?
#
loop_
_entity_poly.entity_id
_entity_poly.type
_entity_poly.pdbx_seq_one_letter_code
_entity_poly.pdbx_strand_id
1 'polypeptide(L)'
;MKGSSFLENVSSGNVQMRTQDTQPRRIDSVSDDRFLTVGTESFAGIHLLLDLWDASGLDDADLIERALRDSIKIAGASLLHIHLHHFTPSGGISGIAVLAESHISIHTWPERGYAAIDLFMCGDTHPELAVPVLKNAFGSSRAEVTNFQRGKVS
;
A
#
# COMPACT_ATOMS: atom_id res chain seq x y z
N MET A 1 14.55 -27.86 6.77
CA MET A 1 13.10 -28.01 7.06
C MET A 1 12.64 -26.86 7.92
N LYS A 2 11.42 -26.38 7.66
CA LYS A 2 10.67 -25.26 8.28
C LYS A 2 10.99 -23.85 7.78
N GLY A 3 10.59 -23.59 6.55
CA GLY A 3 9.82 -22.38 6.23
C GLY A 3 8.33 -22.68 6.38
N SER A 4 7.51 -21.64 6.46
CA SER A 4 6.04 -21.63 6.61
C SER A 4 5.52 -21.57 8.05
N SER A 5 5.17 -20.36 8.49
CA SER A 5 4.04 -20.14 9.42
C SER A 5 3.52 -18.68 9.50
N PHE A 6 3.83 -17.77 8.56
CA PHE A 6 3.33 -16.37 8.64
C PHE A 6 2.24 -16.02 7.63
N LEU A 7 1.93 -16.92 6.68
CA LEU A 7 0.94 -16.68 5.62
C LEU A 7 -0.46 -17.25 5.93
N GLU A 8 -0.65 -17.97 7.04
CA GLU A 8 -1.91 -18.71 7.28
C GLU A 8 -3.00 -17.95 8.04
N ASN A 9 -2.79 -16.71 8.50
CA ASN A 9 -3.76 -16.02 9.37
C ASN A 9 -4.40 -14.72 8.82
N VAL A 10 -4.35 -14.47 7.51
CA VAL A 10 -5.07 -13.32 6.92
C VAL A 10 -6.39 -13.76 6.30
N SER A 11 -7.34 -14.18 7.13
CA SER A 11 -8.73 -14.39 6.68
C SER A 11 -9.70 -14.09 7.81
N SER A 12 -10.13 -12.83 7.92
CA SER A 12 -11.51 -12.44 8.26
C SER A 12 -11.64 -10.91 8.32
N GLY A 13 -12.46 -10.37 7.42
CA GLY A 13 -12.84 -8.96 7.38
C GLY A 13 -13.02 -8.52 5.93
N ASN A 14 -14.26 -8.21 5.55
CA ASN A 14 -14.69 -7.93 4.18
C ASN A 14 -13.80 -6.90 3.46
N VAL A 15 -12.83 -7.36 2.66
CA VAL A 15 -12.15 -6.55 1.66
C VAL A 15 -12.99 -6.62 0.40
N GLN A 16 -13.65 -5.52 0.03
CA GLN A 16 -14.52 -5.49 -1.15
C GLN A 16 -13.68 -5.09 -2.36
N MET A 17 -12.97 -6.07 -2.92
CA MET A 17 -12.08 -5.91 -4.07
C MET A 17 -12.91 -5.78 -5.35
N ARG A 18 -12.81 -4.66 -6.06
CA ARG A 18 -13.16 -4.60 -7.49
C ARG A 18 -11.89 -4.91 -8.29
N THR A 19 -11.60 -6.20 -8.49
CA THR A 19 -10.64 -6.86 -9.43
C THR A 19 -9.83 -7.98 -8.73
N GLN A 20 -9.34 -8.93 -9.54
CA GLN A 20 -8.96 -10.31 -9.18
C GLN A 20 -7.59 -10.54 -8.49
N ASP A 21 -6.79 -9.52 -8.15
CA ASP A 21 -5.38 -9.72 -7.74
C ASP A 21 -5.11 -9.37 -6.26
N THR A 22 -5.40 -10.30 -5.34
CA THR A 22 -4.92 -10.25 -3.94
C THR A 22 -3.66 -11.09 -3.70
N GLN A 23 -3.22 -11.85 -4.70
CA GLN A 23 -2.05 -12.71 -4.59
C GLN A 23 -0.82 -11.97 -5.14
N PRO A 24 0.37 -12.18 -4.54
CA PRO A 24 1.61 -11.66 -5.10
C PRO A 24 1.73 -12.05 -6.57
N ARG A 25 1.88 -11.05 -7.44
CA ARG A 25 2.06 -11.33 -8.87
C ARG A 25 3.40 -12.02 -9.10
N ARG A 26 3.42 -12.95 -10.04
CA ARG A 26 4.66 -13.48 -10.57
C ARG A 26 5.24 -12.46 -11.56
N ILE A 27 6.33 -11.81 -11.16
CA ILE A 27 7.10 -10.92 -12.04
C ILE A 27 8.01 -11.81 -12.89
N ASP A 28 7.90 -11.74 -14.22
CA ASP A 28 8.69 -12.57 -15.13
C ASP A 28 10.08 -11.96 -15.38
N SER A 29 10.14 -10.64 -15.55
CA SER A 29 11.40 -9.90 -15.66
C SER A 29 11.25 -8.43 -15.29
N VAL A 30 12.38 -7.81 -14.96
CA VAL A 30 12.52 -6.38 -14.69
C VAL A 30 13.64 -5.85 -15.58
N SER A 31 13.36 -4.84 -16.40
CA SER A 31 14.34 -4.22 -17.31
C SER A 31 15.20 -3.16 -16.61
N ASP A 32 16.26 -2.69 -17.29
CA ASP A 32 17.17 -1.66 -16.77
C ASP A 32 16.46 -0.32 -16.52
N ASP A 33 15.43 0.01 -17.31
CA ASP A 33 14.55 1.16 -17.12
C ASP A 33 13.42 0.90 -16.12
N ARG A 34 13.49 -0.23 -15.41
CA ARG A 34 12.65 -0.61 -14.25
C ARG A 34 11.20 -0.97 -14.61
N PHE A 35 10.91 -1.15 -15.90
CA PHE A 35 9.63 -1.71 -16.34
C PHE A 35 9.51 -3.18 -15.92
N LEU A 36 8.28 -3.54 -15.58
CA LEU A 36 7.87 -4.87 -15.19
C LEU A 36 7.25 -5.58 -16.38
N THR A 37 7.67 -6.82 -16.61
CA THR A 37 6.99 -7.74 -17.52
C THR A 37 6.24 -8.80 -16.73
N VAL A 38 4.93 -8.90 -16.98
CA VAL A 38 4.05 -9.94 -16.43
C VAL A 38 3.25 -10.54 -17.57
N GLY A 39 3.56 -11.77 -17.96
CA GLY A 39 3.02 -12.39 -19.16
C GLY A 39 3.40 -11.60 -20.41
N THR A 40 2.40 -11.06 -21.10
CA THR A 40 2.58 -10.23 -22.30
C THR A 40 2.54 -8.73 -22.03
N GLU A 41 2.25 -8.32 -20.80
CA GLU A 41 2.10 -6.91 -20.44
C GLU A 41 3.44 -6.35 -19.96
N SER A 42 3.76 -5.13 -20.38
CA SER A 42 4.90 -4.36 -19.89
C SER A 42 4.45 -2.99 -19.37
N PHE A 43 4.81 -2.66 -18.12
CA PHE A 43 4.39 -1.43 -17.45
C PHE A 43 5.42 -0.96 -16.41
N ALA A 44 5.45 0.33 -16.11
CA ALA A 44 6.44 0.93 -15.21
C ALA A 44 6.24 0.53 -13.73
N GLY A 45 5.00 0.30 -13.31
CA GLY A 45 4.70 -0.04 -11.93
C GLY A 45 3.21 -0.20 -11.66
N ILE A 46 2.92 -0.48 -10.39
CA ILE A 46 1.57 -0.80 -9.91
C ILE A 46 1.17 0.24 -8.91
N HIS A 47 -0.01 0.81 -9.13
CA HIS A 47 -0.59 1.83 -8.31
C HIS A 47 -1.91 1.35 -7.74
N LEU A 48 -1.92 1.06 -6.43
CA LEU A 48 -3.14 0.75 -5.71
C LEU A 48 -3.67 2.03 -5.08
N LEU A 49 -4.94 2.35 -5.32
CA LEU A 49 -5.70 3.32 -4.54
C LEU A 49 -6.48 2.55 -3.49
N LEU A 50 -6.19 2.80 -2.23
CA LEU A 50 -6.76 2.13 -1.07
C LEU A 50 -7.57 3.13 -0.25
N ASP A 51 -8.87 2.87 -0.17
CA ASP A 51 -9.79 3.56 0.73
C ASP A 51 -10.02 2.66 1.97
N LEU A 52 -9.64 3.16 3.15
CA LEU A 52 -9.94 2.53 4.42
C LEU A 52 -11.09 3.24 5.11
N TRP A 53 -12.07 2.46 5.56
CA TRP A 53 -13.24 2.93 6.30
C TRP A 53 -13.32 2.27 7.68
N ASP A 54 -14.04 2.93 8.59
CA ASP A 54 -14.15 2.52 10.00
C ASP A 54 -12.77 2.33 10.64
N ALA A 55 -11.84 3.22 10.27
CA ALA A 55 -10.46 3.23 10.73
C ALA A 55 -10.27 4.10 11.98
N SER A 56 -9.24 3.79 12.75
CA SER A 56 -8.88 4.45 14.01
C SER A 56 -7.40 4.82 14.04
N GLY A 57 -6.99 5.69 14.98
CA GLY A 57 -5.60 6.17 15.08
C GLY A 57 -5.16 7.03 13.89
N LEU A 58 -6.13 7.67 13.23
CA LEU A 58 -5.94 8.47 12.02
C LEU A 58 -5.31 9.85 12.28
N ASP A 59 -5.21 10.24 13.54
CA ASP A 59 -4.58 11.46 14.07
C ASP A 59 -3.25 11.17 14.81
N ASP A 60 -2.81 9.91 14.83
CA ASP A 60 -1.55 9.48 15.45
C ASP A 60 -0.44 9.39 14.39
N ALA A 61 0.40 10.42 14.34
CA ALA A 61 1.53 10.48 13.41
C ALA A 61 2.54 9.33 13.60
N ASP A 62 2.76 8.88 14.84
CA ASP A 62 3.70 7.78 15.11
C ASP A 62 3.13 6.44 14.64
N LEU A 63 1.82 6.22 14.79
CA LEU A 63 1.14 5.05 14.24
C LEU A 63 1.21 5.04 12.71
N ILE A 64 0.91 6.18 12.07
CA ILE A 64 0.97 6.32 10.61
C ILE A 64 2.40 6.05 10.11
N GLU A 65 3.42 6.65 10.74
CA GLU A 65 4.81 6.43 10.32
C GLU A 65 5.20 4.94 10.44
N ARG A 66 4.86 4.28 11.54
CA ARG A 66 5.11 2.84 11.71
C ARG A 66 4.41 2.01 10.63
N ALA A 67 3.12 2.28 10.38
CA ALA A 67 2.34 1.57 9.38
C ALA A 67 2.92 1.72 7.97
N LEU A 68 3.39 2.93 7.61
CA LEU A 68 4.07 3.18 6.34
C LEU A 68 5.39 2.39 6.26
N ARG A 69 6.22 2.41 7.30
CA ARG A 69 7.50 1.67 7.33
C ARG A 69 7.31 0.16 7.19
N ASP A 70 6.34 -0.40 7.90
CA ASP A 70 6.03 -1.84 7.82
C ASP A 70 5.50 -2.22 6.43
N SER A 71 4.67 -1.36 5.83
CA SER A 71 4.17 -1.51 4.46
C SER A 71 5.29 -1.51 3.42
N ILE A 72 6.24 -0.59 3.55
CA ILE A 72 7.40 -0.49 2.66
C ILE A 72 8.27 -1.74 2.78
N LYS A 73 8.54 -2.18 4.02
CA LYS A 73 9.36 -3.35 4.31
C LYS A 73 8.75 -4.62 3.73
N ILE A 74 7.46 -4.86 3.95
CA ILE A 74 6.81 -6.09 3.47
C ILE A 74 6.68 -6.11 1.94
N ALA A 75 6.51 -4.95 1.32
CA ALA A 75 6.38 -4.82 -0.12
C ALA A 75 7.74 -4.89 -0.86
N GLY A 76 8.86 -4.98 -0.14
CA GLY A 76 10.21 -5.03 -0.74
C GLY A 76 10.70 -3.68 -1.28
N ALA A 77 10.06 -2.57 -0.93
CA ALA A 77 10.43 -1.25 -1.41
C ALA A 77 11.55 -0.61 -0.57
N SER A 78 12.30 0.31 -1.18
CA SER A 78 13.38 1.04 -0.51
C SER A 78 12.90 2.45 -0.13
N LEU A 79 12.87 2.72 1.18
CA LEU A 79 12.50 4.03 1.73
C LEU A 79 13.64 5.05 1.59
N LEU A 80 13.32 6.25 1.10
CA LEU A 80 14.23 7.40 1.16
C LEU A 80 13.89 8.32 2.34
N HIS A 81 12.65 8.77 2.44
CA HIS A 81 12.20 9.67 3.52
C HIS A 81 10.68 9.61 3.71
N ILE A 82 10.24 9.95 4.93
CA ILE A 82 8.82 10.10 5.28
C ILE A 82 8.61 11.55 5.75
N HIS A 83 7.56 12.19 5.26
CA HIS A 83 7.09 13.48 5.74
C HIS A 83 5.62 13.38 6.12
N LEU A 84 5.30 13.78 7.35
CA LEU A 84 3.93 13.86 7.86
C LEU A 84 3.61 15.30 8.24
N HIS A 85 2.42 15.76 7.90
CA HIS A 85 1.87 17.04 8.30
C HIS A 85 0.55 16.82 9.02
N HIS A 86 0.48 17.31 10.26
CA HIS A 86 -0.70 17.23 11.10
C HIS A 86 -1.50 18.54 11.03
N PHE A 87 -2.79 18.44 10.71
CA PHE A 87 -3.71 19.57 10.62
C PHE A 87 -4.50 19.77 11.90
N THR A 88 -4.57 21.02 12.35
CA THR A 88 -5.40 21.45 13.47
C THR A 88 -6.58 22.31 12.98
N PRO A 89 -7.78 22.23 13.58
CA PRO A 89 -8.14 21.42 14.76
C PRO A 89 -8.69 20.03 14.43
N SER A 90 -8.79 19.65 13.15
CA SER A 90 -9.43 18.40 12.72
C SER A 90 -8.69 17.13 13.15
N GLY A 91 -7.38 17.20 13.39
CA GLY A 91 -6.54 16.04 13.73
C GLY A 91 -6.07 15.25 12.51
N GLY A 92 -6.53 15.58 11.30
CA GLY A 92 -6.15 14.87 10.08
C GLY A 92 -4.67 14.98 9.76
N ILE A 93 -4.12 13.97 9.10
CA ILE A 93 -2.71 13.88 8.73
C ILE A 93 -2.61 13.65 7.22
N SER A 94 -1.78 14.46 6.56
CA SER A 94 -1.27 14.18 5.23
C SER A 94 0.16 13.67 5.33
N GLY A 95 0.45 12.56 4.68
CA GLY A 95 1.75 11.91 4.70
C GLY A 95 2.23 11.47 3.33
N ILE A 96 3.54 11.50 3.13
CA ILE A 96 4.20 10.93 1.95
C ILE A 96 5.45 10.17 2.40
N ALA A 97 5.56 8.91 2.00
CA ALA A 97 6.80 8.16 2.02
C ALA A 97 7.36 8.12 0.60
N VAL A 98 8.50 8.77 0.40
CA VAL A 98 9.19 8.76 -0.89
C VAL A 98 10.08 7.54 -0.93
N LEU A 99 9.88 6.74 -1.97
CA LEU A 99 10.61 5.52 -2.26
C LEU A 99 11.65 5.81 -3.34
N ALA A 100 12.59 4.88 -3.56
CA ALA A 100 13.65 5.06 -4.55
C ALA A 100 13.14 5.51 -5.94
N GLU A 101 11.98 5.03 -6.38
CA GLU A 101 11.43 5.29 -7.71
C GLU A 101 9.90 5.51 -7.71
N SER A 102 9.29 5.71 -6.54
CA SER A 102 7.83 5.79 -6.39
C SER A 102 7.42 6.38 -5.03
N HIS A 103 6.18 6.14 -4.55
CA HIS A 103 5.71 6.69 -3.28
C HIS A 103 4.59 5.88 -2.62
N ILE A 104 4.41 6.13 -1.32
CA ILE A 104 3.15 5.90 -0.62
C ILE A 104 2.63 7.24 -0.11
N SER A 105 1.43 7.68 -0.50
CA SER A 105 0.74 8.83 0.16
C SER A 105 -0.40 8.36 1.04
N ILE A 106 -0.69 9.13 2.10
CA ILE A 106 -1.84 8.93 2.98
C ILE A 106 -2.47 10.28 3.32
N HIS A 107 -3.80 10.33 3.29
CA HIS A 107 -4.61 11.45 3.74
C HIS A 107 -5.70 10.93 4.65
N THR A 108 -5.80 11.48 5.86
CA THR A 108 -6.74 10.99 6.87
C THR A 108 -7.82 12.01 7.24
N TRP A 109 -9.02 11.49 7.53
CA TRP A 109 -10.18 12.19 8.08
C TRP A 109 -10.65 11.44 9.34
N PRO A 110 -10.01 11.70 10.51
CA PRO A 110 -10.34 11.02 11.77
C PRO A 110 -11.83 11.10 12.12
N GLU A 111 -12.47 12.24 11.85
CA GLU A 111 -13.89 12.48 12.13
C GLU A 111 -14.84 11.62 11.29
N ARG A 112 -14.33 10.96 10.25
CA ARG A 112 -15.07 10.04 9.37
C ARG A 112 -14.59 8.60 9.47
N GLY A 113 -13.54 8.33 10.26
CA GLY A 113 -12.87 7.03 10.26
C GLY A 113 -12.39 6.64 8.86
N TYR A 114 -11.93 7.61 8.06
CA TYR A 114 -11.57 7.42 6.65
C TYR A 114 -10.11 7.78 6.39
N ALA A 115 -9.42 6.94 5.61
CA ALA A 115 -8.10 7.25 5.06
C ALA A 115 -8.04 6.88 3.58
N ALA A 116 -7.54 7.81 2.77
CA ALA A 116 -7.19 7.59 1.37
C ALA A 116 -5.68 7.34 1.28
N ILE A 117 -5.28 6.24 0.65
CA ILE A 117 -3.88 5.81 0.58
C ILE A 117 -3.53 5.43 -0.86
N ASP A 118 -2.45 5.99 -1.39
CA ASP A 118 -1.88 5.64 -2.68
C ASP A 118 -0.66 4.76 -2.45
N LEU A 119 -0.62 3.56 -3.04
CA LEU A 119 0.52 2.65 -3.01
C LEU A 119 1.06 2.52 -4.44
N PHE A 120 1.98 3.39 -4.83
CA PHE A 120 2.64 3.32 -6.12
C PHE A 120 4.03 2.71 -5.96
N MET A 121 4.29 1.57 -6.59
CA MET A 121 5.59 0.89 -6.54
C MET A 121 6.01 0.35 -7.90
N CYS A 122 7.32 0.39 -8.16
CA CYS A 122 7.96 0.03 -9.43
C CYS A 122 8.97 -1.11 -9.21
N GLY A 123 9.25 -1.90 -10.25
CA GLY A 123 10.17 -3.03 -10.14
C GLY A 123 9.69 -4.17 -9.25
N ASP A 124 10.65 -4.96 -8.75
CA ASP A 124 10.42 -6.17 -7.93
C ASP A 124 9.85 -5.82 -6.54
N THR A 125 8.61 -5.36 -6.53
CA THR A 125 7.87 -4.88 -5.36
C THR A 125 6.43 -5.41 -5.40
N HIS A 126 5.87 -5.55 -4.21
CA HIS A 126 4.57 -6.19 -3.99
C HIS A 126 3.63 -5.28 -3.19
N PRO A 127 3.10 -4.19 -3.78
CA PRO A 127 2.24 -3.23 -3.08
C PRO A 127 0.98 -3.88 -2.47
N GLU A 128 0.49 -4.98 -3.03
CA GLU A 128 -0.63 -5.76 -2.49
C GLU A 128 -0.38 -6.26 -1.06
N LEU A 129 0.89 -6.50 -0.67
CA LEU A 129 1.25 -6.94 0.68
C LEU A 129 1.11 -5.82 1.73
N ALA A 130 1.11 -4.55 1.31
CA ALA A 130 0.93 -3.41 2.21
C ALA A 130 -0.54 -3.24 2.65
N VAL A 131 -1.51 -3.66 1.85
CA VAL A 131 -2.95 -3.52 2.14
C VAL A 131 -3.34 -4.15 3.49
N PRO A 132 -3.01 -5.43 3.78
CA PRO A 132 -3.34 -6.02 5.09
C PRO A 132 -2.58 -5.37 6.24
N VAL A 133 -1.36 -4.87 6.03
CA VAL A 133 -0.59 -4.14 7.05
C VAL A 133 -1.33 -2.86 7.45
N LEU A 134 -1.72 -2.04 6.48
CA LEU A 134 -2.41 -0.78 6.71
C LEU A 134 -3.80 -1.02 7.32
N LYS A 135 -4.56 -1.97 6.78
CA LYS A 135 -5.88 -2.32 7.32
C LYS A 135 -5.79 -2.72 8.79
N ASN A 136 -4.82 -3.57 9.15
CA ASN A 136 -4.62 -4.02 10.53
C ASN A 136 -4.12 -2.89 11.43
N ALA A 137 -3.19 -2.07 10.96
CA ALA A 137 -2.63 -0.95 11.74
C ALA A 137 -3.70 0.05 12.18
N PHE A 138 -4.68 0.32 11.31
CA PHE A 138 -5.77 1.26 11.61
C PHE A 138 -7.05 0.58 12.12
N GLY A 139 -7.04 -0.75 12.31
CA GLY A 139 -8.21 -1.51 12.76
C GLY A 139 -9.43 -1.39 11.83
N SER A 140 -9.18 -1.15 10.53
CA SER A 140 -10.24 -0.83 9.57
C SER A 140 -11.12 -2.04 9.26
N SER A 141 -12.44 -1.84 9.35
CA SER A 141 -13.43 -2.89 9.09
C SER A 141 -13.61 -3.16 7.58
N ARG A 142 -13.46 -2.11 6.77
CA ARG A 142 -13.71 -2.10 5.33
C ARG A 142 -12.55 -1.45 4.58
N ALA A 143 -12.01 -2.19 3.62
CA ALA A 143 -10.98 -1.73 2.70
C ALA A 143 -11.48 -1.88 1.25
N GLU A 144 -11.37 -0.82 0.46
CA GLU A 144 -11.71 -0.79 -0.96
C GLU A 144 -10.42 -0.49 -1.75
N VAL A 145 -10.11 -1.35 -2.72
CA VAL A 145 -8.85 -1.26 -3.48
C VAL A 145 -9.17 -1.14 -4.97
N THR A 146 -8.57 -0.16 -5.62
CA THR A 146 -8.53 -0.03 -7.08
C THR A 146 -7.08 -0.17 -7.57
N ASN A 147 -6.84 -1.03 -8.54
CA ASN A 147 -5.50 -1.33 -9.06
C ASN A 147 -5.30 -0.73 -10.46
N PHE A 148 -4.18 -0.03 -10.66
CA PHE A 148 -3.76 0.50 -11.94
C PHE A 148 -2.34 0.05 -12.29
N GLN A 149 -2.16 -0.42 -13.52
CA GLN A 149 -0.85 -0.53 -14.15
C GLN A 149 -0.47 0.83 -14.74
N ARG A 150 0.69 1.37 -14.35
CA ARG A 150 1.17 2.69 -14.77
C ARG A 150 2.14 2.55 -15.93
N GLY A 151 1.99 3.38 -16.96
CA GLY A 151 2.91 3.40 -18.10
C GLY A 151 2.92 2.11 -18.90
N LYS A 152 1.76 1.58 -19.29
CA LYS A 152 1.69 0.40 -20.18
C LYS A 152 2.29 0.71 -21.56
N VAL A 153 3.05 -0.22 -22.10
CA VAL A 153 3.72 -0.08 -23.42
C VAL A 153 3.18 -1.06 -24.47
N SER A 154 2.51 -2.14 -24.05
CA SER A 154 1.85 -3.11 -24.94
C SER A 154 0.81 -3.92 -24.18
#